data_AF-A0A178MWL4-F1
#
_entry.id   AF-A0A178MWL4-F1
#
_cell.length_a   1.000
_cell.length_b   1.000
_cell.length_c   1.000
_cell.angle_alpha   90.00
_cell.angle_beta   90.00
_cell.angle_gamma   90.00
#
_symmetry.space_group_name_H-M   'P 1'
#
loop_
_entity.id
_entity.type
_entity.pdbx_description
1 polymer ?
#
loop_
_entity_poly.entity_id
_entity_poly.type
_entity_poly.pdbx_seq_one_letter_code
_entity_poly.pdbx_strand_id
1 'polypeptide(L)' 'MLPILKWLGTGAGIAGALLVALNIPASGWGFALFLVSSSSWVVAAIIMRDRPLLALNAAFTAINVLGIVRWLG' A
#
# COMPACT_ATOMS: atom_id res chain seq x y z
N MET A 1 -15.84 -11.20 2.61
CA MET A 1 -14.47 -10.94 3.11
C MET A 1 -13.58 -10.35 2.03
N LEU A 2 -13.43 -10.97 0.86
CA LEU A 2 -12.62 -10.44 -0.26
C LEU A 2 -12.97 -9.01 -0.74
N PRO A 3 -14.25 -8.62 -0.87
CA PRO A 3 -14.62 -7.31 -1.40
C PRO A 3 -14.19 -6.15 -0.48
N ILE A 4 -14.33 -6.34 0.83
CA ILE A 4 -13.93 -5.36 1.85
C ILE A 4 -12.42 -5.14 1.80
N LEU A 5 -11.65 -6.22 1.68
CA LEU A 5 -10.19 -6.14 1.59
C LEU A 5 -9.72 -5.42 0.31
N LYS A 6 -10.39 -5.69 -0.81
CA LYS A 6 -10.14 -5.02 -2.10
C LYS A 6 -10.46 -3.53 -2.01
N TRP A 7 -11.63 -3.15 -1.50
CA TRP A 7 -12.03 -1.75 -1.39
C TRP A 7 -11.20 -0.97 -0.36
N LEU A 8 -10.82 -1.61 0.75
CA LEU A 8 -9.90 -1.03 1.73
C LEU A 8 -8.51 -0.83 1.12
N GLY A 9 -8.01 -1.83 0.40
CA GLY A 9 -6.76 -1.74 -0.34
C GLY A 9 -6.77 -0.60 -1.37
N THR A 10 -7.82 -0.52 -2.19
CA THR A 10 -7.99 0.53 -3.20
C THR A 10 -8.10 1.92 -2.56
N GLY A 11 -8.95 2.09 -1.54
CA GLY A 11 -9.15 3.38 -0.86
C GLY A 11 -7.88 3.88 -0.18
N ALA A 12 -7.18 3.01 0.54
CA ALA A 12 -5.89 3.35 1.17
C ALA A 12 -4.81 3.68 0.13
N GLY A 13 -4.80 2.97 -1.00
CA GLY A 13 -3.84 3.24 -2.09
C GLY A 13 -4.07 4.60 -2.75
N ILE A 14 -5.32 4.95 -3.03
CA ILE A 14 -5.69 6.27 -3.60
C ILE A 14 -5.34 7.39 -2.61
N ALA A 15 -5.71 7.24 -1.34
CA ALA A 15 -5.42 8.23 -0.32
C ALA A 15 -3.91 8.41 -0.12
N GLY A 16 -3.14 7.31 -0.08
CA GLY A 16 -1.68 7.33 0.01
C GLY A 16 -1.05 8.03 -1.20
N ALA A 17 -1.50 7.73 -2.42
CA ALA A 17 -1.01 8.35 -3.64
C ALA A 17 -1.25 9.86 -3.66
N LEU A 18 -2.45 10.30 -3.29
CA LEU A 18 -2.79 11.72 -3.20
C LEU A 18 -1.90 12.42 -2.17
N LEU A 19 -1.68 11.80 -1.02
CA LEU A 19 -0.92 12.39 0.08
C LEU A 19 0.59 12.49 -0.25
N VAL A 20 1.14 11.54 -1.01
CA VAL A 20 2.49 11.64 -1.57
C VAL A 20 2.55 12.71 -2.67
N ALA A 21 1.56 12.77 -3.56
CA ALA A 21 1.51 13.74 -4.66
C ALA A 21 1.41 15.19 -4.18
N LEU A 22 0.79 15.43 -3.01
CA LEU A 22 0.69 16.75 -2.39
C LEU A 22 2.05 17.32 -1.93
N ASN A 23 3.09 16.48 -1.79
CA ASN A 23 4.45 16.89 -1.40
C ASN A 23 4.48 17.83 -0.18
N ILE A 24 3.70 17.49 0.83
CA ILE A 24 3.60 18.21 2.11
C ILE A 24 4.45 17.49 3.16
N PRO A 25 4.75 18.11 4.32
CA PRO A 25 5.50 17.44 5.39
C PRO A 25 4.85 16.13 5.86
N ALA A 26 3.54 16.00 5.68
CA ALA A 26 2.80 14.78 5.98
C ALA A 26 2.98 13.67 4.92
N SER A 27 3.63 13.91 3.77
CA SER A 27 3.82 12.93 2.68
C SER A 27 4.46 11.62 3.13
N GLY A 28 5.22 11.62 4.23
CA GLY A 28 5.68 10.41 4.91
C GLY A 28 4.55 9.45 5.33
N TRP A 29 3.40 9.97 5.75
CA TRP A 29 2.21 9.18 6.09
C TRP A 29 1.54 8.53 4.87
N GLY A 30 1.81 9.04 3.67
CA GLY A 30 1.35 8.42 2.42
C GLY A 30 1.94 7.02 2.24
N PHE A 31 3.19 6.80 2.66
CA PHE A 31 3.81 5.48 2.66
C PHE A 31 3.16 4.53 3.66
N ALA A 32 2.68 5.01 4.82
CA ALA A 32 1.91 4.20 5.76
C ALA A 32 0.55 3.76 5.18
N LEU A 33 -0.14 4.66 4.47
CA LEU A 33 -1.39 4.31 3.77
C LEU A 33 -1.14 3.30 2.63
N PHE A 34 -0.06 3.48 1.86
CA PHE A 34 0.34 2.50 0.86
C PHE A 34 0.76 1.16 1.46
N LEU A 35 1.32 1.14 2.67
CA LEU A 35 1.65 -0.10 3.37
C LEU A 35 0.37 -0.90 3.72
N VAL A 36 -0.66 -0.22 4.23
CA VAL A 36 -1.98 -0.83 4.49
C VAL A 36 -2.62 -1.33 3.20
N SER A 37 -2.52 -0.54 2.13
CA SER A 37 -3.02 -0.90 0.80
C SER A 37 -2.36 -2.16 0.25
N SER A 38 -1.03 -2.16 0.17
CA SER A 38 -0.24 -3.29 -0.36
C SER A 38 -0.43 -4.56 0.47
N SER A 39 -0.47 -4.45 1.80
CA SER A 39 -0.75 -5.60 2.69
C SER A 39 -2.13 -6.21 2.43
N SER A 40 -3.15 -5.38 2.22
CA SER A 40 -4.50 -5.85 1.88
C SER A 40 -4.53 -6.56 0.53
N TRP A 41 -3.77 -6.05 -0.46
CA TRP A 41 -3.65 -6.68 -1.78
C TRP A 41 -2.81 -7.95 -1.79
N VAL A 42 -1.79 -8.07 -0.94
CA VAL A 42 -1.04 -9.32 -0.72
C VAL A 42 -2.01 -10.42 -0.26
N VAL A 43 -2.83 -10.15 0.76
CA VAL A 43 -3.82 -11.13 1.25
C VAL A 43 -4.86 -11.45 0.18
N ALA A 44 -5.36 -10.44 -0.55
CA ALA A 44 -6.30 -10.67 -1.65
C ALA A 44 -5.67 -11.52 -2.78
N ALA A 45 -4.41 -11.28 -3.13
CA ALA A 45 -3.68 -12.02 -4.16
C ALA A 45 -3.46 -13.48 -3.79
N ILE A 46 -3.15 -13.77 -2.51
CA ILE A 46 -3.03 -15.14 -1.99
C ILE A 46 -4.36 -15.88 -2.16
N ILE A 47 -5.48 -15.25 -1.78
CA ILE A 47 -6.80 -15.87 -1.90
C ILE A 47 -7.20 -16.07 -3.36
N MET A 48 -6.87 -15.12 -4.24
CA MET A 48 -7.12 -15.20 -5.68
C MET A 48 -6.16 -16.13 -6.43
N ARG A 49 -5.10 -16.63 -5.76
CA ARG A 49 -3.98 -17.36 -6.37
C ARG A 49 -3.30 -16.60 -7.52
N ASP A 50 -3.30 -15.27 -7.42
CA ASP A 50 -2.72 -14.37 -8.41
C ASP A 50 -1.26 -14.07 -8.06
N ARG A 51 -0.33 -14.80 -8.72
CA ARG A 51 1.11 -14.67 -8.45
C ARG A 51 1.69 -13.32 -8.88
N PRO A 52 1.34 -12.75 -10.05
CA PRO A 52 1.74 -11.39 -10.42
C PRO A 52 1.31 -10.34 -9.40
N LEU A 53 0.04 -10.38 -8.97
CA LEU A 53 -0.50 -9.42 -8.00
C LEU A 53 0.19 -9.54 -6.63
N LEU A 54 0.51 -10.76 -6.22
CA LEU A 54 1.25 -11.04 -5.00
C LEU A 54 2.67 -10.47 -5.07
N ALA A 55 3.41 -10.75 -6.14
CA ALA A 55 4.80 -10.29 -6.31
C ALA A 55 4.88 -8.76 -6.32
N LEU A 56 3.98 -8.10 -7.06
CA LEU A 56 3.91 -6.65 -7.15
C LEU A 56 3.64 -6.01 -5.79
N ASN A 57 2.62 -6.47 -5.07
CA ASN A 57 2.25 -5.88 -3.80
C ASN A 57 3.26 -6.21 -2.68
N ALA A 58 3.90 -7.38 -2.72
CA ALA A 58 4.99 -7.69 -1.80
C ALA A 58 6.20 -6.75 -2.00
N ALA A 59 6.56 -6.46 -3.26
CA ALA A 59 7.61 -5.48 -3.56
C ALA A 59 7.20 -4.07 -3.09
N PHE A 60 5.95 -3.67 -3.33
CA PHE A 60 5.43 -2.40 -2.81
C PHE A 60 5.44 -2.33 -1.29
N THR A 61 5.12 -3.40 -0.59
CA THR A 61 5.23 -3.45 0.88
C THR A 61 6.66 -3.12 1.33
N ALA A 62 7.70 -3.73 0.71
CA ALA A 62 9.09 -3.42 1.02
C ALA A 62 9.47 -1.96 0.71
N ILE A 63 9.04 -1.44 -0.46
CA ILE A 63 9.28 -0.05 -0.86
C ILE A 63 8.59 0.94 0.10
N ASN A 64 7.37 0.64 0.54
CA ASN A 64 6.63 1.48 1.47
C ASN A 64 7.30 1.51 2.85
N VAL A 65 7.81 0.38 3.35
CA VAL A 65 8.61 0.34 4.58
C VAL A 65 9.86 1.19 4.44
N LEU A 66 10.58 1.08 3.32
CA LEU A 66 11.76 1.93 3.04
C LEU A 66 11.39 3.42 2.99
N GLY A 67 10.27 3.76 2.35
CA GLY A 67 9.74 5.12 2.30
C GLY A 67 9.44 5.69 3.68
N ILE A 68 8.78 4.89 4.55
CA ILE A 68 8.53 5.24 5.96
C ILE A 68 9.85 5.51 6.68
N VAL A 69 10.82 4.59 6.62
CA VAL A 69 12.11 4.75 7.31
C VAL A 69 12.86 5.99 6.83
N ARG A 70 12.76 6.34 5.54
CA ARG A 70 13.48 7.47 4.97
C ARG A 70 12.81 8.83 5.19
N TRP A 71 11.50 8.84 5.42
CA TRP A 71 10.73 10.08 5.63
C TRP A 71 10.43 10.37 7.11
N LEU A 72 10.30 9.34 7.94
CA LEU A 72 9.97 9.45 9.37
C LEU A 72 11.16 9.13 10.29
N GLY A 73 12.27 8.63 9.74
CA GLY A 73 13.51 8.32 10.45
C GLY A 73 14.61 9.35 10.26
#